data_AF-A0A4R3VS00-F1
#
_entry.id   AF-A0A4R3VS00-F1
#
_cell.length_a   1.000
_cell.length_b   1.000
_cell.length_c   1.000
_cell.angle_alpha   90.00
_cell.angle_beta   90.00
_cell.angle_gamma   90.00
#
_symmetry.space_group_name_H-M   'P 1'
#
loop_
_entity.id
_entity.type
_entity.pdbx_description
1 polymer ?
#
loop_
_entity_poly.entity_id
_entity_poly.type
_entity_poly.pdbx_seq_one_letter_code
_entity_poly.pdbx_strand_id
1 'polypeptide(L)'
;MKRLLFILFLLSNVTLYGQKAKLPQGFVYVTDYIPHIEVDMKYHTAHNFVGRPIDGYHSAEVILTERAARALQQVEKELNKEGLGLKVFDGYRPQIAVNHFKRWAKDIKDTLMRQEFYPQVDKRELFKKGFIASKSGHSRGSTIDLTIIDLKTKKELDMGVPFDFFGEESAHSYAKLSPSQKKNRQKLKS
;
A
#
# COMPACT_ATOMS: atom_id res chain seq x y z
N MET A 1 -41.32 -50.09 9.05
CA MET A 1 -41.40 -48.68 8.60
C MET A 1 -40.18 -47.93 9.11
N LYS A 2 -39.45 -47.25 8.19
CA LYS A 2 -38.51 -46.12 8.34
C LYS A 2 -37.26 -46.33 7.47
N ARG A 3 -37.33 -45.82 6.23
CA ARG A 3 -36.14 -45.58 5.39
C ARG A 3 -35.53 -44.26 5.85
N LEU A 4 -34.28 -44.29 6.30
CA LEU A 4 -33.54 -43.09 6.69
C LEU A 4 -32.84 -42.56 5.43
N LEU A 5 -33.35 -41.45 4.86
CA LEU A 5 -32.66 -40.72 3.80
C LEU A 5 -31.55 -39.87 4.41
N PHE A 6 -30.30 -40.19 4.09
CA PHE A 6 -29.16 -39.30 4.30
C PHE A 6 -29.10 -38.31 3.12
N ILE A 7 -29.42 -37.04 3.38
CA ILE A 7 -29.21 -35.96 2.40
C ILE A 7 -27.80 -35.42 2.65
N LEU A 8 -26.89 -35.72 1.71
CA LEU A 8 -25.55 -35.16 1.67
C LEU A 8 -25.63 -33.74 1.10
N PHE A 9 -25.51 -32.72 1.95
CA PHE A 9 -25.41 -31.33 1.51
C PHE A 9 -23.98 -31.06 0.99
N LEU A 10 -23.79 -31.08 -0.32
CA LEU A 10 -22.57 -30.58 -0.94
C LEU A 10 -22.58 -29.05 -0.87
N LEU A 11 -21.82 -28.46 0.05
CA LEU A 11 -21.52 -27.03 0.05
C LEU A 11 -20.46 -26.77 -1.02
N SER A 12 -20.90 -26.42 -2.24
CA SER A 12 -20.02 -25.86 -3.25
C SER A 12 -19.60 -24.45 -2.81
N ASN A 13 -18.32 -24.28 -2.46
CA ASN A 13 -17.70 -22.97 -2.29
C ASN A 13 -17.64 -22.29 -3.66
N VAL A 14 -18.68 -21.51 -4.00
CA VAL A 14 -18.64 -20.64 -5.18
C VAL A 14 -17.81 -19.43 -4.78
N THR A 15 -16.53 -19.43 -5.13
CA THR A 15 -15.69 -18.24 -5.04
C THR A 15 -16.22 -17.23 -6.06
N LEU A 16 -16.95 -16.23 -5.57
CA LEU A 16 -17.33 -15.06 -6.36
C LEU A 16 -16.05 -14.32 -6.79
N TYR A 17 -15.54 -14.62 -7.97
CA TYR A 17 -14.56 -13.76 -8.63
C TYR A 17 -15.28 -12.46 -9.00
N GLY A 18 -15.10 -11.42 -8.18
CA GLY A 18 -15.55 -10.08 -8.52
C GLY A 18 -14.90 -9.66 -9.84
N GLN A 19 -15.71 -9.31 -10.83
CA GLN A 19 -15.22 -8.83 -12.11
C GLN A 19 -14.47 -7.50 -11.89
N LYS A 20 -13.19 -7.46 -12.25
CA LYS A 20 -12.40 -6.22 -12.21
C LYS A 20 -13.09 -5.15 -13.06
N ALA A 21 -13.15 -3.92 -12.55
CA ALA A 21 -13.72 -2.81 -13.27
C ALA A 21 -12.90 -2.48 -14.53
N LYS A 22 -13.57 -1.99 -15.58
CA LYS A 22 -12.87 -1.50 -16.76
C LYS A 22 -12.14 -0.21 -16.42
N LEU A 23 -10.81 -0.20 -16.57
CA LEU A 23 -9.99 0.99 -16.32
C LEU A 23 -9.99 1.94 -17.52
N PRO A 24 -9.76 3.25 -17.30
CA PRO A 24 -9.49 4.20 -18.38
C PRO A 24 -8.28 3.77 -19.22
N GLN A 25 -8.26 4.18 -20.50
CA GLN A 25 -7.15 3.90 -21.39
C GLN A 25 -5.81 4.37 -20.78
N GLY A 26 -4.79 3.52 -20.87
CA GLY A 26 -3.45 3.79 -20.34
C GLY A 26 -3.26 3.43 -18.86
N PHE A 27 -4.31 3.01 -18.15
CA PHE A 27 -4.25 2.47 -16.80
C PHE A 27 -4.46 0.95 -16.81
N VAL A 28 -3.76 0.27 -15.91
CA VAL A 28 -3.76 -1.20 -15.81
C VAL A 28 -3.76 -1.63 -14.35
N TYR A 29 -4.23 -2.84 -14.09
CA TYR A 29 -3.98 -3.51 -12.82
C TYR A 29 -2.56 -4.05 -12.81
N VAL A 30 -1.82 -3.83 -11.72
CA VAL A 30 -0.44 -4.32 -11.60
C VAL A 30 -0.40 -5.85 -11.62
N THR A 31 -1.41 -6.51 -11.06
CA THR A 31 -1.53 -7.97 -11.02
C THR A 31 -1.67 -8.60 -12.41
N ASP A 32 -2.05 -7.84 -13.45
CA ASP A 32 -2.07 -8.33 -14.83
C ASP A 32 -0.65 -8.42 -15.42
N TYR A 33 0.33 -7.72 -14.83
CA TYR A 33 1.74 -7.71 -15.24
C TYR A 33 2.64 -8.47 -14.26
N ILE A 34 2.28 -8.49 -12.98
CA ILE A 34 3.03 -9.14 -11.89
C ILE A 34 2.03 -9.92 -11.03
N PRO A 35 1.58 -11.12 -11.47
CA PRO A 35 0.48 -11.84 -10.80
C PRO A 35 0.76 -12.23 -9.35
N HIS A 36 2.02 -12.37 -8.98
CA HIS A 36 2.47 -12.82 -7.65
C HIS A 36 2.94 -11.65 -6.75
N ILE A 37 2.75 -10.40 -7.16
CA ILE A 37 3.18 -9.25 -6.35
C ILE A 37 2.45 -9.23 -5.01
N GLU A 38 3.18 -8.94 -3.93
CA GLU A 38 2.56 -8.79 -2.62
C GLU A 38 1.89 -7.42 -2.51
N VAL A 39 0.66 -7.41 -2.02
CA VAL A 39 -0.15 -6.20 -1.93
C VAL A 39 -0.72 -6.06 -0.53
N ASP A 40 -0.51 -4.89 0.06
CA ASP A 40 -1.08 -4.48 1.34
C ASP A 40 -1.63 -3.07 1.15
N MET A 41 -2.75 -2.97 0.43
CA MET A 41 -3.41 -1.69 0.10
C MET A 41 -3.87 -0.99 1.38
N LYS A 42 -2.98 -0.21 2.00
CA LYS A 42 -3.17 0.40 3.32
C LYS A 42 -4.43 1.24 3.40
N TYR A 43 -4.71 1.99 2.34
CA TYR A 43 -5.86 2.88 2.27
C TYR A 43 -7.19 2.17 1.95
N HIS A 44 -7.17 0.91 1.55
CA HIS A 44 -8.38 0.09 1.47
C HIS A 44 -8.82 -0.46 2.84
N THR A 45 -7.89 -0.58 3.80
CA THR A 45 -8.16 -1.11 5.13
C THR A 45 -8.20 0.00 6.19
N ALA A 46 -8.51 -0.36 7.44
CA ALA A 46 -8.42 0.57 8.57
C ALA A 46 -6.99 0.79 9.09
N HIS A 47 -6.01 -0.03 8.67
CA HIS A 47 -4.63 0.08 9.14
C HIS A 47 -3.84 1.11 8.33
N ASN A 48 -4.13 2.39 8.58
CA ASN A 48 -3.44 3.54 8.03
C ASN A 48 -3.54 4.71 9.02
N PHE A 49 -2.85 5.83 8.77
CA PHE A 49 -2.81 6.96 9.71
C PHE A 49 -4.18 7.63 10.02
N VAL A 50 -5.22 7.36 9.24
CA VAL A 50 -6.60 7.83 9.49
C VAL A 50 -7.38 6.85 10.38
N GLY A 51 -7.02 5.57 10.39
CA GLY A 51 -7.68 4.54 11.21
C GLY A 51 -8.98 3.98 10.62
N ARG A 52 -9.22 4.18 9.33
CA ARG A 52 -10.40 3.71 8.58
C ARG A 52 -10.09 3.60 7.09
N PRO A 53 -10.85 2.81 6.31
CA PRO A 53 -10.75 2.83 4.85
C PRO A 53 -10.93 4.23 4.30
N ILE A 54 -10.11 4.57 3.30
CA ILE A 54 -10.07 5.89 2.70
C ILE A 54 -11.02 5.92 1.50
N ASP A 55 -11.90 6.92 1.46
CA ASP A 55 -12.75 7.24 0.30
C ASP A 55 -12.04 7.06 -1.04
N GLY A 56 -12.65 6.24 -1.91
CA GLY A 56 -12.15 5.92 -3.25
C GLY A 56 -11.34 4.63 -3.34
N TYR A 57 -10.90 4.05 -2.22
CA TYR A 57 -10.26 2.74 -2.19
C TYR A 57 -11.30 1.64 -2.00
N HIS A 58 -11.98 1.27 -3.08
CA HIS A 58 -13.07 0.27 -3.06
C HIS A 58 -12.58 -1.18 -3.12
N SER A 59 -11.32 -1.42 -3.43
CA SER A 59 -10.73 -2.76 -3.55
C SER A 59 -9.24 -2.73 -3.19
N ALA A 60 -8.68 -3.89 -2.83
CA ALA A 60 -7.25 -4.09 -2.59
C ALA A 60 -6.41 -4.21 -3.87
N GLU A 61 -6.85 -3.60 -4.97
CA GLU A 61 -6.20 -3.68 -6.28
C GLU A 61 -5.21 -2.51 -6.46
N VAL A 62 -4.03 -2.79 -6.99
CA VAL A 62 -3.05 -1.77 -7.36
C VAL A 62 -3.26 -1.37 -8.81
N ILE A 63 -3.52 -0.09 -9.04
CA ILE A 63 -3.69 0.49 -10.38
C ILE A 63 -2.51 1.43 -10.66
N LEU A 64 -1.92 1.33 -11.84
CA LEU A 64 -0.88 2.24 -12.33
C LEU A 64 -1.13 2.59 -13.80
N THR A 65 -0.38 3.56 -14.32
CA THR A 65 -0.21 3.66 -15.77
C THR A 65 0.50 2.42 -16.31
N GLU A 66 0.20 2.04 -17.55
CA GLU A 66 0.85 0.88 -18.19
C GLU A 66 2.37 1.00 -18.19
N ARG A 67 2.90 2.20 -18.48
CA ARG A 67 4.35 2.46 -18.45
C ARG A 67 4.95 2.19 -17.08
N ALA A 68 4.30 2.64 -16.00
CA ALA A 68 4.78 2.42 -14.65
C ALA A 68 4.69 0.94 -14.25
N ALA A 69 3.61 0.24 -14.60
CA ALA A 69 3.47 -1.20 -14.33
C ALA A 69 4.55 -2.04 -15.05
N ARG A 70 4.89 -1.69 -16.30
CA ARG A 70 5.98 -2.35 -17.04
C ARG A 70 7.35 -2.09 -16.40
N ALA A 71 7.61 -0.87 -15.92
CA ALA A 71 8.85 -0.56 -15.22
C ALA A 71 8.95 -1.35 -13.90
N LEU A 72 7.86 -1.37 -13.12
CA LEU A 72 7.76 -2.14 -11.89
C LEU A 72 8.01 -3.64 -12.11
N GLN A 73 7.49 -4.20 -13.21
CA GLN A 73 7.72 -5.61 -13.56
C GLN A 73 9.20 -5.91 -13.75
N GLN A 74 9.99 -4.99 -14.31
CA GLN A 74 11.43 -5.21 -14.48
C GLN A 74 12.15 -5.20 -13.13
N VAL A 75 11.79 -4.26 -12.24
CA VAL A 75 12.36 -4.20 -10.88
C VAL A 75 12.06 -5.48 -10.11
N GLU A 76 10.80 -5.96 -10.14
CA GLU A 76 10.41 -7.23 -9.53
C GLU A 76 11.24 -8.40 -10.07
N LYS A 77 11.44 -8.49 -11.39
CA LYS A 77 12.25 -9.56 -12.00
C LYS A 77 13.69 -9.53 -11.53
N GLU A 78 14.29 -8.36 -11.36
CA GLU A 78 15.66 -8.24 -10.86
C GLU A 78 15.76 -8.66 -9.39
N LEU A 79 14.83 -8.21 -8.54
CA LEU A 79 14.79 -8.59 -7.13
C LEU A 79 14.59 -10.11 -6.94
N ASN A 80 13.74 -10.73 -7.79
CA ASN A 80 13.47 -12.16 -7.71
C ASN A 80 14.72 -13.02 -7.91
N LYS A 81 15.75 -12.53 -8.63
CA LYS A 81 17.04 -13.23 -8.79
C LYS A 81 17.81 -13.32 -7.48
N GLU A 82 17.56 -12.41 -6.54
CA GLU A 82 18.17 -12.36 -5.21
C GLU A 82 17.30 -13.04 -4.14
N GLY A 83 16.17 -13.66 -4.51
CA GLY A 83 15.19 -14.19 -3.55
C GLY A 83 14.38 -13.10 -2.84
N LEU A 84 14.37 -11.88 -3.38
CA LEU A 84 13.63 -10.72 -2.88
C LEU A 84 12.46 -10.40 -3.80
N GLY A 85 11.46 -9.67 -3.30
CA GLY A 85 10.33 -9.20 -4.11
C GLY A 85 9.81 -7.86 -3.61
N LEU A 86 8.80 -7.31 -4.29
CA LEU A 86 8.15 -6.08 -3.90
C LEU A 86 6.87 -6.35 -3.11
N LYS A 87 6.62 -5.46 -2.14
CA LYS A 87 5.32 -5.32 -1.49
C LYS A 87 4.80 -3.90 -1.69
N VAL A 88 3.59 -3.76 -2.22
CA VAL A 88 3.00 -2.48 -2.59
C VAL A 88 1.96 -2.03 -1.55
N PHE A 89 2.05 -0.77 -1.14
CA PHE A 89 1.15 -0.14 -0.16
C PHE A 89 0.13 0.80 -0.81
N ASP A 90 0.53 1.50 -1.88
CA ASP A 90 -0.35 2.39 -2.64
C ASP A 90 0.12 2.58 -4.08
N GLY A 91 -0.83 2.80 -5.00
CA GLY A 91 -0.61 3.09 -6.42
C GLY A 91 -1.37 4.34 -6.84
N TYR A 92 -2.25 4.23 -7.83
CA TYR A 92 -3.16 5.33 -8.17
C TYR A 92 -4.04 5.71 -6.98
N ARG A 93 -3.97 6.99 -6.60
CA ARG A 93 -4.75 7.58 -5.51
C ARG A 93 -5.79 8.55 -6.08
N PRO A 94 -7.10 8.25 -5.98
CA PRO A 94 -8.12 9.15 -6.51
C PRO A 94 -8.16 10.45 -5.70
N GLN A 95 -8.56 11.57 -6.33
CA GLN A 95 -8.58 12.89 -5.68
C GLN A 95 -9.50 12.92 -4.44
N ILE A 96 -10.55 12.08 -4.41
CA ILE A 96 -11.43 11.93 -3.24
C ILE A 96 -10.70 11.42 -2.00
N ALA A 97 -9.68 10.56 -2.15
CA ALA A 97 -8.83 10.12 -1.05
C ALA A 97 -7.98 11.26 -0.49
N VAL A 98 -7.39 12.07 -1.37
CA VAL A 98 -6.64 13.29 -0.97
C VAL A 98 -7.57 14.27 -0.23
N ASN A 99 -8.82 14.39 -0.67
CA ASN A 99 -9.81 15.21 0.02
C ASN A 99 -10.19 14.63 1.39
N HIS A 100 -10.26 13.30 1.52
CA HIS A 100 -10.45 12.64 2.82
C HIS A 100 -9.29 12.95 3.77
N PHE A 101 -8.04 12.82 3.34
CA PHE A 101 -6.87 13.21 4.15
C PHE A 101 -6.96 14.66 4.62
N LYS A 102 -7.38 15.59 3.75
CA LYS A 102 -7.60 16.99 4.14
C LYS A 102 -8.69 17.18 5.17
N ARG A 103 -9.83 16.48 5.05
CA ARG A 103 -10.92 16.54 6.03
C ARG A 103 -10.47 15.98 7.38
N TRP A 104 -9.83 14.81 7.37
CA TRP A 104 -9.25 14.20 8.56
C TRP A 104 -8.26 15.13 9.26
N ALA A 105 -7.38 15.79 8.51
CA ALA A 105 -6.37 16.66 9.09
C ALA A 105 -6.94 17.93 9.74
N LYS A 106 -8.09 18.42 9.26
CA LYS A 106 -8.82 19.53 9.87
C LYS A 106 -9.49 19.15 11.18
N ASP A 107 -9.86 17.87 11.34
CA ASP A 107 -10.34 17.34 12.61
C ASP A 107 -9.16 17.03 13.54
N ILE A 108 -8.65 18.05 14.23
CA ILE A 108 -7.49 17.93 15.11
C ILE A 108 -7.71 16.99 16.31
N LYS A 109 -8.96 16.63 16.63
CA LYS A 109 -9.31 15.73 17.75
C LYS A 109 -9.25 14.27 17.35
N ASP A 110 -9.36 13.96 16.06
CA ASP A 110 -9.18 12.61 15.55
C ASP A 110 -7.70 12.20 15.60
N THR A 111 -7.30 11.58 16.71
CA THR A 111 -5.93 11.11 16.95
C THR A 111 -5.85 9.60 17.12
N LEU A 112 -6.80 8.86 16.54
CA LEU A 112 -6.95 7.41 16.74
C LEU A 112 -5.63 6.65 16.51
N MET A 113 -4.93 6.99 15.43
CA MET A 113 -3.72 6.29 14.99
C MET A 113 -2.43 7.06 15.32
N ARG A 114 -2.50 8.08 16.18
CA ARG A 114 -1.36 8.95 16.51
C ARG A 114 -0.17 8.16 17.04
N GLN A 115 -0.41 7.25 17.98
CA GLN A 115 0.67 6.56 18.69
C GLN A 115 1.54 5.71 17.76
N GLU A 116 0.95 5.21 16.67
CA GLU A 116 1.64 4.40 15.67
C GLU A 116 2.27 5.24 14.56
N PHE A 117 1.50 6.15 13.94
CA PHE A 117 1.93 6.81 12.71
C PHE A 117 2.59 8.17 12.94
N TYR A 118 2.29 8.88 14.03
CA TYR A 118 2.83 10.23 14.26
C TYR A 118 2.95 10.57 15.76
N PRO A 119 3.61 9.72 16.57
CA PRO A 119 3.61 9.87 18.03
C PRO A 119 4.21 11.20 18.50
N GLN A 120 5.26 11.66 17.78
CA GLN A 120 6.06 12.84 18.12
C GLN A 120 5.71 14.08 17.29
N VAL A 121 4.73 14.00 16.38
CA VAL A 121 4.36 15.11 15.52
C VAL A 121 2.96 15.59 15.86
N ASP A 122 2.84 16.89 16.10
CA ASP A 122 1.53 17.53 16.23
C ASP A 122 0.77 17.40 14.90
N LYS A 123 -0.46 16.89 14.95
CA LYS A 123 -1.31 16.69 13.76
C LYS A 123 -1.43 17.95 12.91
N ARG A 124 -1.42 19.14 13.53
CA ARG A 124 -1.48 20.45 12.86
C ARG A 124 -0.27 20.72 11.95
N GLU A 125 0.84 20.05 12.21
CA GLU A 125 2.10 20.23 11.49
C GLU A 125 2.27 19.24 10.33
N LEU A 126 1.41 18.21 10.20
CA LEU A 126 1.57 17.16 9.18
C LEU A 126 1.59 17.70 7.74
N PHE A 127 0.77 18.72 7.44
CA PHE A 127 0.78 19.38 6.13
C PHE A 127 1.97 20.32 5.96
N LYS A 128 2.31 21.10 7.00
CA LYS A 128 3.42 22.06 6.95
C LYS A 128 4.77 21.36 6.79
N LYS A 129 4.93 20.21 7.45
CA LYS A 129 6.11 19.35 7.35
C LYS A 129 6.14 18.49 6.07
N GLY A 130 5.10 18.57 5.24
CA GLY A 130 5.06 17.90 3.94
C GLY A 130 4.76 16.40 3.98
N PHE A 131 4.36 15.85 5.14
CA PHE A 131 3.97 14.44 5.24
C PHE A 131 2.67 14.14 4.47
N ILE A 132 1.76 15.11 4.39
CA ILE A 132 0.54 15.00 3.60
C ILE A 132 0.51 16.09 2.54
N ALA A 133 0.48 15.66 1.28
CA ALA A 133 0.42 16.57 0.14
C ALA A 133 -1.02 17.01 -0.18
N SER A 134 -1.22 18.30 -0.43
CA SER A 134 -2.53 18.84 -0.87
C SER A 134 -2.86 18.47 -2.32
N LYS A 135 -1.85 18.13 -3.13
CA LYS A 135 -1.93 17.56 -4.47
C LYS A 135 -0.99 16.35 -4.51
N SER A 136 -1.52 15.16 -4.77
CA SER A 136 -0.71 13.93 -4.75
C SER A 136 -0.14 13.59 -6.13
N GLY A 137 1.13 13.17 -6.18
CA GLY A 137 1.72 12.54 -7.37
C GLY A 137 0.95 11.30 -7.81
N HIS A 138 0.45 10.53 -6.84
CA HIS A 138 -0.32 9.29 -7.06
C HIS A 138 -1.56 9.48 -7.93
N SER A 139 -2.18 10.65 -7.90
CA SER A 139 -3.36 10.94 -8.73
C SER A 139 -3.05 10.99 -10.22
N ARG A 140 -1.78 10.97 -10.62
CA ARG A 140 -1.31 10.83 -12.02
C ARG A 140 -1.08 9.36 -12.43
N GLY A 141 -1.14 8.40 -11.51
CA GLY A 141 -1.04 6.97 -11.80
C GLY A 141 0.38 6.41 -11.98
N SER A 142 1.42 7.23 -11.85
CA SER A 142 2.83 6.80 -12.02
C SER A 142 3.67 7.01 -10.77
N THR A 143 3.02 7.09 -9.60
CA THR A 143 3.67 7.11 -8.29
C THR A 143 3.20 5.87 -7.54
N ILE A 144 4.11 5.25 -6.80
CA ILE A 144 3.88 4.01 -6.09
C ILE A 144 4.62 4.07 -4.75
N ASP A 145 3.97 3.57 -3.71
CA ASP A 145 4.56 3.36 -2.39
C ASP A 145 4.78 1.86 -2.19
N LEU A 146 6.02 1.47 -1.91
CA LEU A 146 6.41 0.06 -1.83
C LEU A 146 7.61 -0.16 -0.92
N THR A 147 7.86 -1.43 -0.59
CA THR A 147 9.06 -1.90 0.10
C THR A 147 9.57 -3.20 -0.54
N ILE A 148 10.71 -3.68 -0.07
CA ILE A 148 11.27 -4.98 -0.46
C ILE A 148 10.93 -6.01 0.61
N ILE A 149 10.61 -7.23 0.18
CA ILE A 149 10.41 -8.38 1.05
C ILE A 149 11.38 -9.50 0.70
N ASP A 150 11.62 -10.39 1.66
CA ASP A 150 12.16 -11.72 1.41
C ASP A 150 11.05 -12.63 0.86
N LEU A 151 11.25 -13.25 -0.31
CA LEU A 151 10.19 -14.04 -0.97
C LEU A 151 9.81 -15.31 -0.22
N LYS A 152 10.74 -15.88 0.56
CA LYS A 152 10.52 -17.12 1.28
C LYS A 152 9.66 -16.89 2.53
N THR A 153 9.97 -15.84 3.27
CA THR A 153 9.36 -15.53 4.56
C THR A 153 8.23 -14.51 4.45
N LYS A 154 8.15 -13.81 3.31
CA LYS A 154 7.24 -12.68 3.05
C LYS A 154 7.41 -11.52 4.04
N LYS A 155 8.54 -11.48 4.76
CA LYS A 155 8.87 -10.42 5.69
C LYS A 155 9.50 -9.25 4.95
N GLU A 156 9.08 -8.05 5.33
CA GLU A 156 9.68 -6.81 4.85
C GLU A 156 11.13 -6.71 5.30
N LEU A 157 12.00 -6.21 4.42
CA LEU A 157 13.32 -5.78 4.83
C LEU A 157 13.18 -4.58 5.77
N ASP A 158 13.97 -4.56 6.84
CA ASP A 158 13.92 -3.48 7.82
C ASP A 158 14.36 -2.15 7.20
N MET A 159 13.40 -1.25 7.00
CA MET A 159 13.60 0.12 6.53
C MET A 159 13.75 1.11 7.69
N GLY A 160 13.66 0.67 8.94
CA GLY A 160 13.78 1.46 10.17
C GLY A 160 12.46 1.98 10.73
N VAL A 161 11.51 2.34 9.88
CA VAL A 161 10.16 2.77 10.26
C VAL A 161 9.14 2.20 9.28
N PRO A 162 7.88 1.97 9.72
CA PRO A 162 6.84 1.47 8.84
C PRO A 162 6.42 2.51 7.79
N PHE A 163 5.70 2.04 6.78
CA PHE A 163 5.02 2.90 5.81
C PHE A 163 4.11 3.94 6.51
N ASP A 164 4.03 5.13 5.95
CA ASP A 164 3.28 6.29 6.49
C ASP A 164 3.68 6.75 7.90
N PHE A 165 4.84 6.34 8.41
CA PHE A 165 5.38 6.93 9.64
C PHE A 165 5.73 8.41 9.41
N PHE A 166 5.00 9.33 10.03
CA PHE A 166 5.23 10.77 9.93
C PHE A 166 6.19 11.23 11.02
N GLY A 167 7.45 10.84 10.85
CA GLY A 167 8.60 11.27 11.65
C GLY A 167 9.79 11.66 10.78
N GLU A 168 10.79 12.30 11.38
CA GLU A 168 12.02 12.66 10.67
C GLU A 168 12.81 11.41 10.21
N GLU A 169 12.57 10.28 10.87
CA GLU A 169 13.08 8.95 10.57
C GLU A 169 12.72 8.47 9.16
N SER A 170 11.60 8.94 8.62
CA SER A 170 11.13 8.60 7.27
C SER A 170 11.88 9.38 6.18
N ALA A 171 12.58 10.45 6.53
CA ALA A 171 13.36 11.21 5.56
C ALA A 171 14.49 10.36 4.96
N HIS A 172 14.72 10.49 3.65
CA HIS A 172 15.85 9.83 2.98
C HIS A 172 17.22 10.24 3.54
N SER A 173 17.31 11.45 4.13
CA SER A 173 18.54 11.99 4.75
C SER A 173 18.70 11.63 6.22
N TYR A 174 17.80 10.83 6.81
CA TYR A 174 17.87 10.50 8.23
C TYR A 174 19.16 9.74 8.58
N ALA A 175 20.00 10.34 9.42
CA ALA A 175 21.36 9.84 9.67
C ALA A 175 21.45 8.66 10.64
N LYS A 176 20.47 8.52 11.55
CA LYS A 176 20.51 7.56 12.67
C LYS A 176 19.94 6.18 12.32
N LEU A 177 19.97 5.80 11.05
CA LEU A 177 19.65 4.44 10.60
C LEU A 177 20.83 3.50 10.89
N SER A 178 20.51 2.24 11.18
CA SER A 178 21.51 1.18 11.23
C SER A 178 22.17 0.97 9.85
N PRO A 179 23.37 0.37 9.77
CA PRO A 179 24.01 0.06 8.50
C PRO A 179 23.14 -0.81 7.56
N SER A 180 22.39 -1.77 8.11
CA SER A 180 21.49 -2.63 7.33
C SER A 180 20.30 -1.83 6.78
N GLN A 181 19.67 -0.98 7.59
CA GLN A 181 18.57 -0.11 7.15
C GLN A 181 19.01 0.85 6.04
N LYS A 182 20.21 1.43 6.14
CA LYS A 182 20.79 2.27 5.08
C LYS A 182 20.95 1.50 3.77
N LYS A 183 21.50 0.29 3.84
CA LYS A 183 21.67 -0.58 2.67
C LYS A 183 20.32 -0.95 2.04
N ASN A 184 19.32 -1.29 2.85
CA ASN A 184 17.99 -1.64 2.37
C ASN A 184 17.30 -0.46 1.67
N ARG A 185 17.33 0.74 2.28
CA ARG A 185 16.79 1.96 1.66
C ARG A 185 17.54 2.34 0.38
N GLN A 186 18.87 2.15 0.35
CA GLN A 186 19.65 2.40 -0.85
C GLN A 186 19.28 1.44 -1.98
N LYS A 187 19.15 0.13 -1.68
CA LYS A 187 18.72 -0.88 -2.65
C LYS A 187 17.33 -0.58 -3.21
N LEU A 188 16.40 -0.11 -2.38
CA LEU A 188 15.05 0.26 -2.84
C LEU A 188 15.05 1.48 -3.77
N LYS A 189 16.04 2.38 -3.61
CA LYS A 189 16.13 3.63 -4.36
C LYS A 189 16.85 3.49 -5.71
N SER A 190 17.83 2.59 -5.78
CA SER A 190 18.69 2.36 -6.96
C SER A 190 18.00 1.53 -8.03
#